data_AF-A0A5D2LD30-F1
#
_entry.id   AF-A0A5D2LD30-F1
#
_cell.length_a   1.000
_cell.length_b   1.000
_cell.length_c   1.000
_cell.angle_alpha   90.00
_cell.angle_beta   90.00
_cell.angle_gamma   90.00
#
_symmetry.space_group_name_H-M   'P 1'
#
loop_
_entity.id
_entity.type
_entity.pdbx_description
1 polymer ?
#
loop_
_entity_poly.entity_id
_entity_poly.type
_entity_poly.pdbx_seq_one_letter_code
_entity_poly.pdbx_strand_id
1 'polypeptide(L)'
;MGLVSQAVHDGGRHVLGVIPKTLMPREITGETVGEVRAVSDMHQRKAEMARQADAFIALPGGYGTLEELLEVITWAQLGIHRKPVGLLNVDGYYNSLLSFIDKAVGEGFISPISRRIIVSAPTAKQLVRQLEEYVPEYD
;
A
#
# COMPACT_ATOMS: atom_id res chain seq x y z
N MET A 1 4.08 -12.12 0.77
CA MET A 1 2.87 -11.90 -0.04
C MET A 1 1.87 -13.07 0.06
N GLY A 2 2.29 -14.34 -0.04
CA GLY A 2 1.36 -15.49 -0.05
C GLY A 2 0.40 -15.64 1.14
N LEU A 3 0.80 -15.25 2.35
CA LEU A 3 -0.05 -15.41 3.55
C LEU A 3 -1.35 -14.58 3.49
N VAL A 4 -1.27 -13.31 3.08
CA VAL A 4 -2.46 -12.45 3.01
C VAL A 4 -3.39 -12.89 1.89
N SER A 5 -2.86 -13.29 0.73
CA SER A 5 -3.67 -13.81 -0.38
C SER A 5 -4.36 -15.11 0.00
N GLN A 6 -3.67 -16.03 0.69
CA GLN A 6 -4.25 -17.29 1.15
C GLN A 6 -5.38 -17.05 2.14
N ALA A 7 -5.16 -16.20 3.15
CA ALA A 7 -6.18 -15.90 4.17
C ALA A 7 -7.45 -15.27 3.56
N VAL A 8 -7.30 -14.41 2.55
CA VAL A 8 -8.45 -13.82 1.83
C VAL A 8 -9.19 -14.88 1.01
N HIS A 9 -8.45 -15.74 0.30
CA HIS A 9 -9.01 -16.82 -0.50
C HIS A 9 -9.75 -17.86 0.37
N ASP A 10 -9.16 -18.28 1.48
CA ASP A 10 -9.76 -19.23 2.44
C ASP A 10 -11.03 -18.64 3.09
N GLY A 11 -11.10 -17.32 3.19
CA GLY A 11 -12.31 -16.58 3.59
C GLY A 11 -13.39 -16.49 2.50
N GLY A 12 -13.21 -17.14 1.35
CA GLY A 12 -14.15 -17.13 0.22
C GLY A 12 -14.22 -15.79 -0.51
N ARG A 13 -13.19 -14.95 -0.39
CA ARG A 13 -13.14 -13.62 -1.02
C ARG A 13 -12.22 -13.63 -2.24
N HIS A 14 -12.46 -12.66 -3.12
CA HIS A 14 -11.71 -12.53 -4.37
C HIS A 14 -10.29 -12.01 -4.12
N VAL A 15 -9.33 -12.59 -4.84
CA VAL A 15 -7.92 -12.18 -4.83
C VAL A 15 -7.49 -11.95 -6.29
N LEU A 16 -6.89 -10.79 -6.55
CA LEU A 16 -6.26 -10.44 -7.82
C LEU A 16 -4.78 -10.14 -7.58
N GLY A 17 -3.91 -11.00 -8.12
CA GLY A 17 -2.47 -10.76 -8.19
C GLY A 17 -2.09 -10.07 -9.49
N VAL A 18 -1.27 -9.01 -9.42
CA VAL A 18 -0.69 -8.36 -10.60
C VAL A 18 0.82 -8.55 -10.59
N ILE A 19 1.36 -9.12 -11.66
CA ILE A 19 2.78 -9.50 -11.73
C ILE A 19 3.39 -9.20 -13.10
N PRO A 20 4.61 -8.65 -13.17
CA PRO A 20 5.33 -8.55 -14.43
C PRO A 20 5.72 -9.94 -14.95
N LYS A 21 5.56 -10.17 -16.25
CA LYS A 21 5.92 -11.44 -16.91
C LYS A 21 7.37 -11.87 -16.61
N THR A 22 8.29 -10.92 -16.46
CA THR A 22 9.70 -11.16 -16.16
C THR A 22 9.95 -11.71 -14.76
N LEU A 23 9.04 -11.47 -13.81
CA LEU A 23 9.18 -11.91 -12.41
C LEU A 23 8.41 -13.21 -12.11
N MET A 24 7.47 -13.61 -12.96
CA MET A 24 6.67 -14.83 -12.76
C MET A 24 7.51 -16.07 -12.43
N PRO A 25 8.61 -16.40 -13.14
CA PRO A 25 9.38 -17.61 -12.84
C PRO A 25 10.10 -17.57 -11.49
N ARG A 26 10.30 -16.38 -10.92
CA ARG A 26 11.04 -16.18 -9.67
C ARG A 26 10.12 -16.03 -8.46
N GLU A 27 8.99 -15.36 -8.63
CA GLU A 27 8.10 -15.01 -7.52
C GLU A 27 6.90 -15.93 -7.38
N ILE A 28 6.54 -16.68 -8.43
CA ILE A 28 5.49 -17.71 -8.36
C ILE A 28 6.16 -19.05 -8.16
N THR A 29 6.31 -19.45 -6.90
CA THR A 29 6.77 -20.80 -6.52
C THR A 29 5.57 -21.60 -6.04
N GLY A 30 4.85 -22.23 -6.97
CA GLY A 30 3.69 -23.09 -6.69
C GLY A 30 2.39 -22.58 -7.30
N GLU A 31 1.26 -23.10 -6.80
CA GLU A 31 -0.06 -22.65 -7.24
C GLU A 31 -0.38 -21.26 -6.69
N THR A 32 -0.89 -20.38 -7.55
CA THR A 32 -1.39 -19.07 -7.16
C THR A 32 -2.82 -19.18 -6.69
N VAL A 33 -3.19 -18.44 -5.64
CA VAL A 33 -4.59 -18.30 -5.21
C VAL A 33 -5.23 -17.09 -5.88
N GLY A 34 -6.46 -17.28 -6.38
CA GLY A 34 -7.21 -16.25 -7.09
C GLY A 34 -6.75 -16.02 -8.54
N GLU A 35 -7.15 -14.87 -9.08
CA GLU A 35 -6.81 -14.47 -10.44
C GLU A 35 -5.41 -13.84 -10.50
N VAL A 36 -4.68 -14.10 -11.59
CA VAL A 36 -3.37 -13.50 -11.83
C VAL A 36 -3.38 -12.75 -13.16
N ARG A 37 -3.05 -11.46 -13.10
CA ARG A 37 -2.88 -10.58 -14.26
C ARG A 37 -1.41 -10.34 -14.52
N ALA A 38 -0.92 -10.93 -15.62
CA ALA A 38 0.45 -10.72 -16.09
C ALA A 38 0.57 -9.42 -16.92
N VAL A 39 1.52 -8.56 -16.58
CA VAL A 39 1.80 -7.27 -17.26
C VAL A 39 3.22 -7.23 -17.84
N SER A 40 3.55 -6.23 -18.66
CA SER A 40 4.87 -6.17 -19.30
C SER A 40 6.02 -5.85 -18.36
N ASP A 41 5.79 -4.96 -17.40
CA ASP A 41 6.84 -4.36 -16.56
C ASP A 41 6.30 -3.87 -15.20
N MET A 42 7.21 -3.37 -14.36
CA MET A 42 6.90 -2.87 -13.01
C MET A 42 5.99 -1.62 -13.02
N HIS A 43 6.12 -0.73 -14.01
CA HIS A 43 5.30 0.48 -14.05
C HIS A 43 3.86 0.12 -14.36
N GLN A 44 3.62 -0.75 -15.35
CA GLN A 44 2.29 -1.27 -15.62
C GLN A 44 1.72 -2.04 -14.43
N ARG A 45 2.55 -2.77 -13.69
CA ARG A 45 2.11 -3.50 -12.49
C ARG A 45 1.54 -2.53 -11.45
N LYS A 46 2.29 -1.50 -11.09
CA LYS A 46 1.89 -0.51 -10.08
C LYS A 46 0.68 0.30 -10.54
N ALA A 47 0.64 0.71 -11.82
CA ALA A 47 -0.50 1.41 -12.41
C ALA A 47 -1.78 0.54 -12.38
N GLU A 48 -1.66 -0.74 -12.72
CA GLU A 48 -2.79 -1.66 -12.72
C GLU A 48 -3.29 -1.96 -11.30
N MET A 49 -2.37 -2.16 -10.33
CA MET A 49 -2.74 -2.29 -8.91
C MET A 49 -3.48 -1.03 -8.42
N ALA A 50 -2.96 0.15 -8.72
CA ALA A 50 -3.58 1.41 -8.34
C ALA A 50 -4.94 1.64 -9.02
N ARG A 51 -5.13 1.15 -10.24
CA ARG A 51 -6.43 1.23 -10.94
C ARG A 51 -7.50 0.35 -10.29
N GLN A 52 -7.13 -0.83 -9.81
CA GLN A 52 -8.04 -1.81 -9.20
C GLN A 52 -8.31 -1.55 -7.71
N ALA A 53 -7.46 -0.79 -7.03
CA ALA A 53 -7.58 -0.53 -5.61
C ALA A 53 -8.52 0.64 -5.30
N ASP A 54 -9.27 0.56 -4.21
CA ASP A 54 -9.96 1.72 -3.62
C ASP A 54 -9.19 2.33 -2.44
N ALA A 55 -8.26 1.56 -1.86
CA ALA A 55 -7.39 1.94 -0.76
C ALA A 55 -6.05 1.19 -0.89
N PHE A 56 -4.99 1.75 -0.29
CA PHE A 56 -3.67 1.12 -0.24
C PHE A 56 -3.31 0.79 1.20
N ILE A 57 -2.77 -0.41 1.46
CA ILE A 57 -2.29 -0.81 2.78
C ILE A 57 -0.90 -1.42 2.65
N ALA A 58 0.08 -0.85 3.35
CA ALA A 58 1.39 -1.46 3.52
C ALA A 58 1.43 -2.30 4.81
N LEU A 59 1.73 -3.59 4.64
CA LEU A 59 2.11 -4.51 5.71
C LEU A 59 3.63 -4.46 5.88
N PRO A 60 4.19 -4.90 7.03
CA PRO A 60 5.64 -4.99 7.22
C PRO A 60 6.35 -5.66 6.04
N GLY A 61 7.36 -4.99 5.50
CA GLY A 61 8.00 -5.38 4.24
C GLY A 61 9.26 -4.57 3.95
N GLY A 62 10.07 -5.05 3.00
CA GLY A 62 11.37 -4.46 2.65
C GLY A 62 11.28 -3.34 1.62
N TYR A 63 12.36 -3.17 0.84
CA TYR A 63 12.49 -2.09 -0.15
C TYR A 63 11.35 -2.03 -1.17
N GLY A 64 10.88 -3.17 -1.68
CA GLY A 64 9.76 -3.18 -2.64
C GLY A 64 8.48 -2.58 -2.05
N THR A 65 8.15 -2.93 -0.81
CA THR A 65 6.99 -2.37 -0.11
C THR A 65 7.13 -0.87 0.13
N LEU A 66 8.32 -0.41 0.52
CA LEU A 66 8.58 1.01 0.74
C LEU A 66 8.53 1.82 -0.56
N GLU A 67 9.03 1.27 -1.67
CA GLU A 67 8.99 1.89 -2.99
C GLU A 67 7.54 2.10 -3.46
N GLU A 68 6.72 1.05 -3.39
CA GLU A 68 5.30 1.12 -3.76
C GLU A 68 4.51 2.07 -2.85
N LEU A 69 4.79 2.04 -1.54
CA LEU A 69 4.15 2.91 -0.57
C LEU A 69 4.45 4.40 -0.84
N LEU A 70 5.72 4.76 -1.02
CA LEU A 70 6.12 6.15 -1.23
C LEU A 70 5.59 6.69 -2.57
N GLU A 71 5.47 5.84 -3.59
CA GLU A 71 4.89 6.23 -4.87
C GLU A 71 3.40 6.60 -4.72
N VAL A 72 2.58 5.78 -4.05
CA VAL A 72 1.15 6.10 -3.86
C VAL A 72 0.93 7.28 -2.92
N ILE A 73 1.81 7.50 -1.93
CA ILE A 73 1.78 8.73 -1.12
C ILE A 73 2.07 9.95 -2.00
N THR A 74 3.06 9.85 -2.88
CA THR A 74 3.43 10.95 -3.79
C THR A 74 2.29 11.24 -4.78
N TRP A 75 1.62 10.22 -5.31
CA TRP A 75 0.46 10.40 -6.18
C TRP A 75 -0.73 11.05 -5.47
N ALA A 76 -0.98 10.70 -4.20
CA ALA A 76 -1.97 11.40 -3.38
C ALA A 76 -1.60 12.87 -3.18
N GLN A 77 -0.33 13.15 -2.84
CA GLN A 77 0.17 14.51 -2.66
C GLN A 77 0.04 15.35 -3.95
N LEU A 78 0.27 14.75 -5.12
CA LEU A 78 0.11 15.41 -6.42
C LEU A 78 -1.34 15.50 -6.91
N GLY A 79 -2.30 14.98 -6.15
CA GLY A 79 -3.72 14.97 -6.52
C GLY A 79 -4.08 13.97 -7.64
N ILE A 80 -3.19 13.04 -7.99
CA ILE A 80 -3.40 12.01 -9.03
C ILE A 80 -4.48 11.01 -8.58
N HIS A 81 -4.58 10.74 -7.28
CA HIS A 81 -5.68 9.99 -6.70
C HIS A 81 -6.08 10.54 -5.33
N ARG A 82 -7.23 10.05 -4.83
CA ARG A 82 -7.82 10.43 -3.55
C ARG A 82 -8.06 9.23 -2.61
N LYS A 83 -7.49 8.09 -2.97
CA LYS A 83 -7.62 6.82 -2.26
C LYS A 83 -6.82 6.87 -0.94
N PRO A 84 -7.36 6.38 0.18
CA PRO A 84 -6.67 6.40 1.47
C PRO A 84 -5.44 5.47 1.46
N VAL A 85 -4.39 5.86 2.19
CA VAL A 85 -3.13 5.11 2.31
C VAL A 85 -2.89 4.75 3.77
N GLY A 86 -2.83 3.45 4.05
CA GLY A 86 -2.72 2.87 5.38
C GLY A 86 -1.40 2.17 5.65
N LEU A 87 -0.88 2.31 6.87
CA LEU A 87 0.20 1.49 7.42
C LEU A 87 -0.34 0.58 8.52
N LEU A 88 -0.20 -0.73 8.34
CA LEU A 88 -0.47 -1.68 9.41
C LEU A 88 0.77 -1.78 10.31
N ASN A 89 0.81 -0.95 11.35
CA ASN A 89 1.99 -0.76 12.21
C ASN A 89 2.06 -1.79 13.35
N VAL A 90 2.15 -3.07 12.99
CA VAL A 90 2.29 -4.18 13.95
C VAL A 90 3.59 -4.03 14.74
N ASP A 91 3.51 -4.13 16.06
CA ASP A 91 4.64 -4.04 17.00
C ASP A 91 5.55 -2.81 16.79
N GLY A 92 5.01 -1.73 16.21
CA GLY A 92 5.77 -0.52 15.95
C GLY A 92 6.75 -0.60 14.79
N TYR A 93 6.59 -1.56 13.86
CA TYR A 93 7.47 -1.74 12.69
C TYR A 93 7.76 -0.46 11.91
N TYR A 94 6.75 0.41 11.73
CA TYR A 94 6.84 1.67 10.99
C TYR A 94 7.17 2.89 11.86
N ASN A 95 7.46 2.74 13.17
CA ASN A 95 7.72 3.87 14.06
C ASN A 95 8.85 4.77 13.54
N SER A 96 9.99 4.19 13.13
CA SER A 96 11.12 4.97 12.60
C SER A 96 10.79 5.69 11.30
N LEU A 97 9.99 5.07 10.42
CA LEU A 97 9.53 5.73 9.19
C LEU A 97 8.61 6.91 9.51
N LEU A 98 7.65 6.72 10.41
CA LEU A 98 6.73 7.78 10.82
C LEU A 98 7.49 8.95 11.49
N SER A 99 8.45 8.66 12.37
CA SER A 99 9.31 9.69 12.97
C SER A 99 10.17 10.43 11.94
N PHE A 100 10.66 9.73 10.90
CA PHE A 100 11.39 10.37 9.81
C PHE A 100 10.49 11.33 9.02
N ILE A 101 9.25 10.92 8.73
CA ILE A 101 8.27 11.78 8.05
C ILE A 101 7.91 12.99 8.94
N ASP A 102 7.69 12.79 10.24
CA ASP A 102 7.44 13.89 11.19
C ASP A 102 8.60 14.89 11.23
N LYS A 103 9.84 14.40 11.18
CA LYS A 103 11.03 15.25 11.05
C LYS A 103 11.01 16.05 9.74
N ALA A 104 10.72 15.40 8.61
CA ALA A 104 10.64 16.09 7.31
C ALA A 104 9.53 17.16 7.27
N VAL A 105 8.45 16.96 8.02
CA VAL A 105 7.43 18.01 8.25
C VAL A 105 8.01 19.17 9.06
N GLY A 106 8.70 18.88 10.17
CA GLY A 106 9.35 19.89 10.99
C GLY A 106 10.42 20.71 10.26
N GLU A 107 11.10 20.09 9.29
CA GLU A 107 12.09 20.74 8.42
C GLU A 107 11.47 21.42 7.18
N GLY A 108 10.16 21.31 6.97
CA GLY A 108 9.43 21.98 5.88
C GLY A 108 9.52 21.29 4.51
N PHE A 109 10.03 20.06 4.44
CA PHE A 109 10.07 19.26 3.21
C PHE A 109 8.72 18.58 2.90
N ILE A 110 7.89 18.37 3.92
CA ILE A 110 6.52 17.81 3.78
C ILE A 110 5.54 18.78 4.46
N SER A 111 4.45 19.13 3.79
CA SER A 111 3.43 19.98 4.39
C SER A 111 2.65 19.23 5.49
N PRO A 112 2.10 19.94 6.50
CA PRO A 112 1.22 19.32 7.50
C PRO A 112 -0.02 18.64 6.90
N ILE A 113 -0.49 19.10 5.73
CA ILE A 113 -1.59 18.47 4.99
C ILE A 113 -1.12 17.15 4.37
N SER A 114 0.01 17.14 3.66
CA SER A 114 0.57 15.91 3.08
C SER A 114 0.90 14.86 4.14
N ARG A 115 1.27 15.28 5.36
CA ARG A 115 1.49 14.36 6.48
C ARG A 115 0.26 13.50 6.83
N ARG A 116 -0.95 14.04 6.60
CA ARG A 116 -2.23 13.39 6.91
C ARG A 116 -2.69 12.41 5.82
N ILE A 117 -1.94 12.28 4.71
CA ILE A 117 -2.18 11.23 3.70
C ILE A 117 -2.04 9.83 4.32
N ILE A 118 -1.12 9.68 5.26
CA ILE A 118 -0.82 8.39 5.89
C ILE A 118 -1.68 8.18 7.14
N VAL A 119 -2.53 7.16 7.08
CA VAL A 119 -3.24 6.60 8.23
C VAL A 119 -2.42 5.44 8.79
N SER A 120 -2.27 5.34 10.11
CA SER A 120 -1.51 4.26 10.73
C SER A 120 -2.23 3.72 11.95
N ALA A 121 -2.32 2.39 12.06
CA ALA A 121 -2.89 1.72 13.21
C ALA A 121 -2.19 0.38 13.49
N PRO A 122 -2.14 -0.08 14.75
CA PRO A 122 -1.44 -1.31 15.12
C PRO A 122 -2.22 -2.58 14.77
N THR A 123 -3.52 -2.48 14.42
CA THR A 123 -4.37 -3.62 14.11
C THR A 123 -5.16 -3.41 12.83
N ALA A 124 -5.42 -4.50 12.09
CA ALA A 124 -6.15 -4.45 10.82
C ALA A 124 -7.56 -3.87 10.99
N LYS A 125 -8.27 -4.24 12.07
CA LYS A 125 -9.62 -3.74 12.36
C LYS A 125 -9.65 -2.23 12.58
N GLN A 126 -8.69 -1.70 13.33
CA GLN A 126 -8.60 -0.25 13.55
C GLN A 126 -8.21 0.48 12.27
N LEU A 127 -7.26 -0.07 11.51
CA LEU A 127 -6.80 0.54 10.27
C LEU A 127 -7.95 0.63 9.25
N VAL A 128 -8.65 -0.47 8.98
CA VAL A 128 -9.76 -0.49 8.02
C VAL A 128 -10.83 0.53 8.39
N ARG A 129 -11.22 0.59 9.66
CA ARG A 129 -12.18 1.60 10.14
C ARG A 129 -11.72 3.03 9.87
N GLN A 130 -10.46 3.35 10.15
CA GLN A 130 -9.92 4.69 9.90
C GLN A 130 -9.82 5.01 8.40
N LEU A 131 -9.55 4.02 7.56
CA LEU A 131 -9.54 4.19 6.10
C LEU A 131 -10.96 4.40 5.53
N GLU A 132 -11.98 3.77 6.11
CA GLU A 132 -13.39 3.99 5.73
C GLU A 132 -13.89 5.39 6.13
N GLU A 133 -13.40 5.93 7.25
CA GLU A 133 -13.71 7.27 7.75
C GLU A 133 -12.82 8.36 7.11
N TYR A 134 -11.85 7.98 6.27
CA TYR A 134 -10.87 8.91 5.69
C TYR A 134 -11.52 9.89 4.70
N VAL A 135 -11.28 11.17 4.93
CA VAL A 135 -11.63 12.25 3.99
C VAL A 135 -10.33 12.91 3.52
N PRO A 136 -10.03 12.91 2.22
CA PRO A 136 -8.83 13.57 1.71
C PRO A 136 -8.93 15.08 1.96
N GLU A 137 -7.88 15.64 2.54
CA GLU A 137 -7.75 17.10 2.72
C GLU A 137 -6.96 17.71 1.57
N TYR A 138 -7.33 18.94 1.19
CA TYR A 138 -6.74 19.66 0.05
C TYR A 138 -6.24 21.03 0.51
N ASP A 139 -5.16 21.48 -0.12
CA ASP A 139 -4.82 22.91 -0.26
C ASP A 139 -5.59 23.51 -1.45
#